data_AF-A0A2W4RPX2-F1
#
_entry.id   AF-A0A2W4RPX2-F1
#
_cell.length_a   1.000
_cell.length_b   1.000
_cell.length_c   1.000
_cell.angle_alpha   90.00
_cell.angle_beta   90.00
_cell.angle_gamma   90.00
#
_symmetry.space_group_name_H-M   'P 1'
#
loop_
_entity.id
_entity.type
_entity.pdbx_description
1 polymer ?
#
loop_
_entity_poly.entity_id
_entity_poly.type
_entity_poly.pdbx_seq_one_letter_code
_entity_poly.pdbx_strand_id
1 'polypeptide(L)'
;MAAPPSPAAIEPAAAPAQPVAPAELAGIPIYPTADYLDRIDAGAGQSYHLYGTDATYAEIVAYYRNVLRTGGREIYRSPGTHQFDLGRFDDNRMAFPPSVVVKDYSGEASGGYLHVDGTNERRYRTIIQIVPPPAGR
;
A
#
# COMPACT_ATOMS: atom_id res chain seq x y z
N MET A 1 -18.80 -29.60 50.16
CA MET A 1 -18.95 -29.82 48.71
C MET A 1 -18.73 -28.48 48.03
N ALA A 2 -17.57 -28.28 47.38
CA ALA A 2 -17.17 -27.01 46.79
C ALA A 2 -17.68 -26.92 45.34
N ALA A 3 -18.29 -25.79 44.99
CA ALA A 3 -18.83 -25.50 43.66
C ALA A 3 -17.70 -25.35 42.63
N PRO A 4 -17.89 -25.80 41.39
CA PRO A 4 -16.89 -25.63 40.33
C PRO A 4 -16.79 -24.15 39.93
N PRO A 5 -15.58 -23.65 39.58
CA PRO A 5 -15.41 -22.28 39.09
C PRO A 5 -15.99 -22.16 37.68
N SER A 6 -16.78 -21.11 37.43
CA SER A 6 -17.28 -20.75 36.11
C SER A 6 -16.12 -20.49 35.15
N PRO A 7 -16.18 -20.95 33.88
CA PRO A 7 -15.17 -20.61 32.89
C PRO A 7 -15.26 -19.12 32.58
N ALA A 8 -14.15 -18.42 32.81
CA ALA A 8 -13.95 -17.05 32.34
C ALA A 8 -14.20 -17.01 30.82
N ALA A 9 -15.05 -16.08 30.39
CA ALA A 9 -15.20 -15.76 28.99
C ALA A 9 -13.82 -15.34 28.46
N ILE A 10 -13.26 -16.15 27.58
CA ILE A 10 -12.16 -15.78 26.71
C ILE A 10 -12.62 -14.58 25.88
N GLU A 11 -12.25 -13.37 26.31
CA GLU A 11 -12.16 -12.23 25.41
C GLU A 11 -11.37 -12.70 24.19
N PRO A 12 -11.90 -12.55 22.97
CA PRO A 12 -11.13 -12.89 21.79
C PRO A 12 -9.88 -12.02 21.81
N ALA A 13 -8.73 -12.65 22.07
CA ALA A 13 -7.44 -12.06 21.81
C ALA A 13 -7.54 -11.48 20.40
N ALA A 14 -7.38 -10.17 20.29
CA ALA A 14 -7.32 -9.49 19.01
C ALA A 14 -6.28 -10.24 18.18
N ALA A 15 -6.76 -11.04 17.23
CA ALA A 15 -5.89 -11.59 16.20
C ALA A 15 -5.09 -10.40 15.67
N PRO A 16 -3.77 -10.53 15.45
CA PRO A 16 -3.02 -9.48 14.76
C PRO A 16 -3.83 -9.23 13.51
N ALA A 17 -4.40 -8.02 13.42
CA ALA A 17 -5.28 -7.67 12.33
C ALA A 17 -4.46 -7.96 11.08
N GLN A 18 -4.82 -9.03 10.37
CA GLN A 18 -4.43 -9.19 8.97
C GLN A 18 -4.70 -7.81 8.39
N PRO A 19 -3.73 -7.15 7.73
CA PRO A 19 -3.91 -5.78 7.29
C PRO A 19 -5.07 -5.75 6.30
N VAL A 20 -6.28 -5.63 6.85
CA VAL A 20 -7.49 -5.30 6.14
C VAL A 20 -7.08 -4.00 5.50
N ALA A 21 -7.03 -3.99 4.17
CA ALA A 21 -6.76 -2.77 3.43
C ALA A 21 -7.56 -1.66 4.14
N PRO A 22 -6.90 -0.66 4.75
CA PRO A 22 -7.59 0.28 5.62
C PRO A 22 -8.84 0.79 4.92
N ALA A 23 -9.93 1.06 5.64
CA ALA A 23 -11.17 1.56 5.03
C ALA A 23 -10.93 2.81 4.15
N GLU A 24 -9.82 3.51 4.38
CA GLU A 24 -9.25 4.61 3.62
C GLU A 24 -8.88 4.23 2.16
N LEU A 25 -8.55 2.97 1.90
CA LEU A 25 -8.27 2.40 0.57
C LEU A 25 -9.54 1.85 -0.11
N ALA A 26 -10.71 1.96 0.52
CA ALA A 26 -11.95 1.46 -0.07
C ALA A 26 -12.21 2.15 -1.42
N GLY A 27 -12.23 1.35 -2.49
CA GLY A 27 -12.40 1.82 -3.86
C GLY A 27 -11.10 2.04 -4.65
N ILE A 28 -9.93 1.93 -4.01
CA ILE A 28 -8.65 1.95 -4.71
C ILE A 28 -8.29 0.52 -5.11
N PRO A 29 -8.02 0.24 -6.40
CA PRO A 29 -7.61 -1.09 -6.82
C PRO A 29 -6.20 -1.39 -6.30
N ILE A 30 -6.08 -2.33 -5.38
CA ILE A 30 -4.78 -2.84 -4.93
C ILE A 30 -4.41 -4.02 -5.83
N TYR A 31 -3.13 -4.15 -6.18
CA TYR A 31 -2.67 -5.29 -6.97
C TYR A 31 -2.76 -6.57 -6.12
N PRO A 32 -3.43 -7.64 -6.59
CA PRO A 32 -3.81 -8.78 -5.75
C PRO A 32 -2.64 -9.60 -5.24
N THR A 33 -1.50 -9.59 -5.94
CA THR A 33 -0.26 -10.29 -5.51
C THR A 33 0.76 -9.33 -4.91
N ALA A 34 0.32 -8.16 -4.44
CA ALA A 34 1.19 -7.24 -3.72
C ALA A 34 1.10 -7.52 -2.22
N ASP A 35 2.25 -7.71 -1.59
CA ASP A 35 2.42 -7.78 -0.15
C ASP A 35 2.36 -6.38 0.43
N TYR A 36 1.58 -6.20 1.50
CA TYR A 36 1.58 -4.97 2.26
C TYR A 36 2.88 -4.86 3.05
N LEU A 37 3.59 -3.74 2.91
CA LEU A 37 4.88 -3.51 3.56
C LEU A 37 4.74 -2.63 4.79
N ASP A 38 4.20 -1.43 4.62
CA ASP A 38 4.19 -0.44 5.69
C ASP A 38 3.15 0.66 5.45
N ARG A 39 2.77 1.37 6.51
CA ARG A 39 1.98 2.61 6.46
C ARG A 39 2.79 3.72 7.07
N ILE A 40 3.04 4.74 6.26
CA ILE A 40 3.79 5.91 6.67
C ILE A 40 2.84 7.09 6.82
N ASP A 41 2.89 7.76 7.98
CA ASP A 41 2.17 9.01 8.19
C ASP A 41 2.82 10.13 7.38
N ALA A 42 2.05 10.74 6.50
CA ALA A 42 2.46 11.83 5.62
C ALA A 42 2.28 13.21 6.28
N GLY A 43 1.79 13.26 7.51
CA GLY A 43 1.33 14.47 8.17
C GLY A 43 -0.07 14.90 7.73
N ALA A 44 -0.64 15.88 8.42
CA ALA A 44 -1.98 16.42 8.17
C ALA A 44 -3.13 15.38 8.25
N GLY A 45 -2.94 14.29 9.01
CA GLY A 45 -3.91 13.20 9.10
C GLY A 45 -3.99 12.37 7.81
N GLN A 46 -2.99 12.48 6.93
CA GLN A 46 -2.84 11.69 5.73
C GLN A 46 -1.77 10.62 5.96
N SER A 47 -2.01 9.40 5.50
CA SER A 47 -1.02 8.33 5.51
C SER A 47 -0.93 7.71 4.12
N TYR A 48 0.24 7.24 3.73
CA TYR A 48 0.42 6.47 2.51
C TYR A 48 0.87 5.05 2.83
N HIS A 49 0.46 4.13 1.96
CA HIS A 49 0.64 2.70 2.15
C HIS A 49 1.64 2.20 1.11
N LEU A 50 2.64 1.44 1.56
CA LEU A 50 3.61 0.78 0.71
C LEU A 50 3.22 -0.68 0.51
N TYR A 51 3.27 -1.10 -0.75
CA TYR A 51 3.09 -2.48 -1.15
C TYR A 51 4.27 -2.92 -2.02
N GLY A 52 4.70 -4.17 -1.85
CA GLY A 52 5.78 -4.78 -2.61
C GLY A 52 5.29 -5.96 -3.42
N THR A 53 5.79 -6.12 -4.64
CA THR A 53 5.47 -7.26 -5.48
C THR A 53 6.67 -7.72 -6.30
N ASP A 54 6.70 -9.02 -6.64
CA ASP A 54 7.70 -9.60 -7.55
C ASP A 54 7.33 -9.41 -9.03
N ALA A 55 6.10 -8.97 -9.32
CA ALA A 55 5.67 -8.64 -10.68
C ALA A 55 6.48 -7.47 -11.28
N THR A 56 6.57 -7.45 -12.61
CA THR A 56 7.38 -6.44 -13.31
C THR A 56 6.69 -5.08 -13.31
N TYR A 57 7.49 -4.00 -13.34
CA TYR A 57 6.98 -2.62 -13.43
C TYR A 57 5.96 -2.45 -14.57
N ALA A 58 6.25 -3.01 -15.75
CA ALA A 58 5.37 -2.91 -16.92
C ALA A 58 4.00 -3.57 -16.69
N GLU A 59 3.96 -4.73 -16.00
CA GLU A 59 2.70 -5.40 -15.66
C GLU A 59 1.87 -4.58 -14.68
N ILE A 60 2.51 -4.03 -13.64
CA ILE A 60 1.82 -3.22 -12.65
C ILE A 60 1.28 -1.93 -13.27
N VAL A 61 2.07 -1.26 -14.11
CA VAL A 61 1.62 -0.08 -14.86
C VAL A 61 0.47 -0.43 -15.79
N ALA A 62 0.54 -1.55 -16.52
CA ALA A 62 -0.54 -1.99 -17.41
C ALA A 62 -1.83 -2.30 -16.64
N TYR A 63 -1.72 -2.94 -15.47
CA TYR A 63 -2.86 -3.20 -14.58
C TYR A 63 -3.52 -1.89 -14.13
N TYR A 64 -2.76 -0.97 -13.55
CA TYR A 64 -3.32 0.30 -13.07
C TYR A 64 -3.89 1.15 -14.20
N ARG A 65 -3.26 1.15 -15.39
CA ARG A 65 -3.83 1.80 -16.58
C ARG A 65 -5.19 1.23 -16.97
N ASN A 66 -5.34 -0.09 -16.90
CA ASN A 66 -6.58 -0.75 -17.28
C ASN A 66 -7.70 -0.50 -16.26
N VAL A 67 -7.39 -0.65 -14.97
CA VAL A 67 -8.37 -0.55 -13.88
C VAL A 67 -8.77 0.90 -13.61
N LEU A 68 -7.81 1.81 -13.50
CA LEU A 68 -8.09 3.23 -13.27
C LEU A 68 -8.53 3.96 -14.54
N ARG A 69 -8.48 3.28 -15.71
CA ARG A 69 -8.79 3.86 -17.02
C ARG A 69 -8.03 5.16 -17.30
N THR A 70 -6.86 5.34 -16.66
CA THR A 70 -6.01 6.53 -16.79
C THR A 70 -4.64 6.15 -17.30
N GLY A 71 -4.06 6.99 -18.15
CA GLY A 71 -2.69 6.78 -18.65
C GLY A 71 -1.63 6.93 -17.55
N GLY A 72 -1.97 7.61 -16.44
CA GLY A 72 -0.99 8.08 -15.47
C GLY A 72 0.07 8.98 -16.12
N ARG A 73 1.13 9.26 -15.37
CA ARG A 73 2.30 10.02 -15.79
C ARG A 73 3.55 9.23 -15.46
N GLU A 74 4.37 8.96 -16.47
CA GLU A 74 5.73 8.49 -16.26
C GLU A 74 6.55 9.64 -15.68
N ILE A 75 7.06 9.48 -14.46
CA ILE A 75 7.89 10.47 -13.76
C ILE A 75 9.36 10.24 -14.10
N TYR A 76 9.80 8.98 -14.16
CA TYR A 76 11.16 8.59 -14.51
C TYR A 76 11.15 7.36 -15.42
N ARG A 77 12.04 7.32 -16.41
CA ARG A 77 12.18 6.19 -17.33
C ARG A 77 13.12 5.10 -16.78
N SER A 78 14.15 5.46 -16.03
CA SER A 78 15.11 4.51 -15.44
C SER A 78 15.72 5.08 -14.15
N PRO A 79 15.45 4.47 -12.97
CA PRO A 79 14.44 3.43 -12.75
C PRO A 79 13.03 3.89 -13.13
N GLY A 80 12.22 2.97 -13.67
CA GLY A 80 10.85 3.28 -14.10
C GLY A 80 9.99 3.76 -12.94
N THR A 81 9.42 4.95 -13.00
CA THR A 81 8.47 5.45 -12.01
C THR A 81 7.23 5.97 -12.71
N HIS A 82 6.07 5.42 -12.39
CA HIS A 82 4.77 5.83 -12.93
C HIS A 82 3.88 6.31 -11.81
N GLN A 83 3.22 7.44 -11.99
CA GLN A 83 2.23 7.96 -11.04
C GLN A 83 0.86 8.01 -11.71
N PHE A 84 -0.13 7.42 -11.05
CA PHE A 84 -1.54 7.54 -11.40
C PHE A 84 -2.20 8.47 -10.40
N ASP A 85 -2.90 9.48 -10.89
CA ASP A 85 -3.68 10.36 -10.04
C ASP A 85 -5.08 9.76 -9.87
N LEU A 86 -5.56 9.69 -8.62
CA LEU A 86 -6.85 9.08 -8.27
C LEU A 86 -7.98 10.11 -8.17
N GLY A 87 -7.70 11.42 -8.22
CA GLY A 87 -8.75 12.43 -8.09
C GLY A 87 -8.25 13.82 -7.74
N ARG A 88 -9.19 14.77 -7.65
CA ARG A 88 -8.84 16.17 -7.38
C ARG A 88 -8.18 16.35 -6.02
N PHE A 89 -7.03 17.02 -6.06
CA PHE A 89 -6.32 17.54 -4.91
C PHE A 89 -7.17 18.60 -4.18
N ASP A 90 -7.41 18.40 -2.88
CA ASP A 90 -7.94 19.45 -2.00
C ASP A 90 -6.79 20.10 -1.25
N ASP A 91 -6.31 21.23 -1.80
CA ASP A 91 -5.23 22.05 -1.23
C ASP A 91 -5.50 22.46 0.23
N ASN A 92 -6.77 22.67 0.58
CA ASN A 92 -7.18 23.10 1.93
C ASN A 92 -7.05 22.00 3.00
N ARG A 93 -6.75 20.75 2.63
CA ARG A 93 -6.71 19.60 3.57
C ARG A 93 -5.55 18.63 3.36
N MET A 94 -4.94 18.58 2.18
CA MET A 94 -4.02 17.50 1.82
C MET A 94 -2.56 17.95 1.76
N ALA A 95 -1.66 17.14 2.31
CA ALA A 95 -0.21 17.29 2.06
C ALA A 95 0.19 16.69 0.69
N PHE A 96 -0.53 15.65 0.24
CA PHE A 96 -0.29 14.96 -1.04
C PHE A 96 -1.60 14.64 -1.79
N PRO A 97 -1.63 14.78 -3.12
CA PRO A 97 -2.79 14.34 -3.91
C PRO A 97 -2.98 12.82 -3.84
N PRO A 98 -4.23 12.33 -3.85
CA PRO A 98 -4.51 10.90 -3.86
C PRO A 98 -3.97 10.29 -5.14
N SER A 99 -3.07 9.32 -5.00
CA SER A 99 -2.28 8.84 -6.11
C SER A 99 -1.72 7.43 -5.87
N VAL A 100 -1.51 6.68 -6.95
CA VAL A 100 -0.79 5.42 -6.96
C VAL A 100 0.53 5.62 -7.68
N VAL A 101 1.64 5.47 -6.97
CA VAL A 101 2.98 5.56 -7.55
C VAL A 101 3.59 4.18 -7.63
N VAL A 102 3.91 3.73 -8.83
CA VAL A 102 4.60 2.48 -9.12
C VAL A 102 6.06 2.81 -9.36
N LYS A 103 6.96 2.18 -8.61
CA LYS A 103 8.41 2.37 -8.72
C LYS A 103 9.07 1.03 -9.02
N ASP A 104 9.87 1.01 -10.07
CA ASP A 104 10.75 -0.09 -10.41
C ASP A 104 12.00 -0.05 -9.53
N TYR A 105 12.29 -1.16 -8.86
CA TYR A 105 13.50 -1.37 -8.09
C TYR A 105 14.31 -2.55 -8.63
N SER A 106 13.93 -3.11 -9.79
CA SER A 106 14.62 -4.24 -10.44
C SER A 106 15.96 -3.86 -11.10
N GLY A 107 16.31 -2.57 -11.12
CA GLY A 107 17.55 -2.06 -11.70
C GLY A 107 18.83 -2.70 -11.13
N GLU A 108 19.84 -2.83 -11.99
CA GLU A 108 21.10 -3.56 -11.77
C GLU A 108 21.89 -3.12 -10.52
N ALA A 109 21.66 -1.91 -10.01
CA ALA A 109 22.40 -1.34 -8.88
C ALA A 109 21.87 -1.74 -7.49
N SER A 110 20.67 -2.34 -7.36
CA SER A 110 20.07 -2.55 -6.03
C SER A 110 19.44 -3.92 -5.80
N GLY A 111 19.22 -4.74 -6.84
CA GLY A 111 18.71 -6.10 -6.69
C GLY A 111 17.29 -6.19 -6.09
N GLY A 112 16.51 -5.11 -6.18
CA GLY A 112 15.17 -4.99 -5.59
C GLY A 112 15.11 -4.05 -4.38
N TYR A 113 13.89 -3.67 -4.00
CA TYR A 113 13.64 -2.99 -2.73
C TYR A 113 13.70 -4.02 -1.61
N LEU A 114 14.70 -3.89 -0.73
CA LEU A 114 14.81 -4.70 0.47
C LEU A 114 13.87 -4.16 1.53
N HIS A 115 12.85 -4.94 1.85
CA HIS A 115 12.01 -4.72 3.01
C HIS A 115 12.43 -5.70 4.10
N VAL A 116 12.65 -5.18 5.31
CA VAL A 116 13.02 -5.98 6.48
C VAL A 116 11.95 -5.77 7.53
N ASP A 117 11.21 -6.82 7.83
CA ASP A 117 10.24 -6.85 8.93
C ASP A 117 10.75 -7.79 10.02
N GLY A 118 11.36 -7.21 11.05
CA GLY A 118 12.06 -7.93 12.11
C GLY A 118 13.23 -8.77 11.58
N THR A 119 13.01 -10.08 11.43
CA THR A 119 14.01 -11.04 10.89
C THR A 119 13.70 -11.49 9.47
N ASN A 120 12.58 -11.05 8.89
CA ASN A 120 12.17 -11.42 7.54
C ASN A 120 12.65 -10.38 6.54
N GLU A 121 13.66 -10.75 5.75
CA GLU A 121 14.15 -9.96 4.62
C GLU A 121 13.45 -10.42 3.34
N ARG A 122 12.64 -9.56 2.72
CA ARG A 122 12.06 -9.80 1.39
C ARG A 122 12.46 -8.70 0.42
N ARG A 123 12.89 -9.12 -0.76
CA ARG A 123 13.18 -8.21 -1.87
C ARG A 123 12.02 -8.19 -2.83
N TYR A 124 11.58 -6.99 -3.19
CA TYR A 124 10.52 -6.77 -4.15
C TYR A 124 11.08 -6.09 -5.40
N ARG A 125 10.68 -6.56 -6.57
CA ARG A 125 11.10 -5.96 -7.85
C ARG A 125 10.42 -4.63 -8.07
N THR A 126 9.16 -4.52 -7.65
CA THR A 126 8.33 -3.34 -7.84
C THR A 126 7.69 -2.94 -6.52
N ILE A 127 7.67 -1.64 -6.24
CA ILE A 127 6.99 -1.06 -5.10
C ILE A 127 5.82 -0.20 -5.59
N ILE A 128 4.69 -0.33 -4.92
CA ILE A 128 3.48 0.43 -5.16
C ILE A 128 3.21 1.25 -3.92
N GLN A 129 3.28 2.57 -4.06
CA GLN A 129 2.93 3.53 -3.02
C GLN A 129 1.53 4.05 -3.31
N ILE A 130 0.60 3.87 -2.37
CA ILE A 130 -0.78 4.31 -2.51
C ILE A 130 -1.07 5.40 -1.48
N VAL A 131 -1.41 6.58 -1.99
CA VAL A 131 -1.94 7.70 -1.21
C VAL A 131 -3.47 7.66 -1.36
N PRO A 132 -4.22 7.21 -0.33
CA PRO A 132 -5.67 7.20 -0.38
C PRO A 132 -6.27 8.61 -0.46
N PRO A 133 -7.49 8.73 -1.02
CA PRO A 133 -8.29 9.93 -0.82
C PRO A 133 -8.62 10.08 0.66
N PRO A 134 -8.77 11.32 1.16
CA PRO A 134 -9.18 11.52 2.54
C PRO A 134 -10.52 10.85 2.79
N ALA A 135 -10.68 10.23 3.97
CA ALA A 135 -11.96 9.69 4.39
C ALA A 135 -13.00 10.82 4.33
N GLY A 136 -13.93 10.72 3.38
CA GLY A 136 -15.09 11.59 3.29
C GLY A 136 -15.88 11.47 4.58
N ARG A 137 -16.13 12.61 5.24
CA ARG A 137 -17.01 12.67 6.40
C ARG A 137 -18.46 12.72 5.95
#